data_AF-A0A2B4SJB5-F1
#
_entry.id   AF-A0A2B4SJB5-F1
#
_cell.length_a   1.000
_cell.length_b   1.000
_cell.length_c   1.000
_cell.angle_alpha   90.00
_cell.angle_beta   90.00
_cell.angle_gamma   90.00
#
_symmetry.space_group_name_H-M   'P 1'
#
loop_
_entity.id
_entity.type
_entity.pdbx_description
1 polymer ?
#
loop_
_entity_poly.entity_id
_entity_poly.type
_entity_poly.pdbx_seq_one_letter_code
_entity_poly.pdbx_strand_id
1 'polypeptide(L)'
;MMAFFLCGVSLDTVTAISVDRLMALTYHLRYPSLVTPNRDETTRLRQEQEAVDAISKKLERVHFSSTVELNVGGHTFTTSVQTLTKDPNSMLAAMFSGKFEMKPAEDGPFFIDRDGTHFRFILNYLRTGRLTLREGATFLKELAEEAEFYQIQGIIDEMKSTKTEIQAVRPLNNPFEVSDILTNEDHRRILLSWLSEFRGKWRLLHRATRDGFEAANFHANCDDKGPTVTIVKSGNNVFGGFTEVSWQSGPDRGYTSCTKAFLFSLDNPLGLEPTKMPLKDSYQQLSAMKCRSDYGPTFGNGHDLHISGRSGSIYLDCSYECPPDLGDQQSRFFTGSGRFQITKYEVFGIL
;
A
#
# COMPACT_ATOMS: atom_id res chain seq x y z
N MET A 1 24.81 -56.76 50.00
CA MET A 1 24.28 -55.64 49.19
C MET A 1 24.46 -56.00 47.72
N MET A 2 23.42 -56.53 47.08
CA MET A 2 23.39 -56.78 45.63
C MET A 2 21.97 -56.49 45.17
N ALA A 3 21.82 -55.39 44.44
CA ALA A 3 20.57 -54.95 43.84
C ALA A 3 20.47 -55.53 42.43
N PHE A 4 19.38 -56.22 42.11
CA PHE A 4 19.01 -56.53 40.74
C PHE A 4 18.23 -55.34 40.16
N PHE A 5 18.83 -54.68 39.18
CA PHE A 5 18.17 -53.76 38.27
C PHE A 5 17.30 -54.56 37.29
N LEU A 6 15.99 -54.32 37.26
CA LEU A 6 15.16 -54.68 36.12
C LEU A 6 14.80 -53.39 35.37
N CYS A 7 15.40 -53.29 34.18
CA CYS A 7 15.22 -52.24 33.19
C CYS A 7 13.77 -52.25 32.68
N GLY A 8 13.05 -51.14 32.85
CA GLY A 8 11.71 -50.95 32.31
C GLY A 8 11.77 -50.83 30.77
N VAL A 9 10.93 -51.62 30.10
CA VAL A 9 10.68 -51.49 28.66
C VAL A 9 9.91 -50.19 28.43
N SER A 10 10.31 -49.39 27.43
CA SER A 10 9.72 -48.07 27.15
C SER A 10 8.21 -48.14 26.87
N LEU A 11 7.46 -47.16 27.37
CA LEU A 11 6.01 -47.03 27.21
C LEU A 11 5.58 -46.98 25.72
N ASP A 12 6.46 -46.48 24.84
CA ASP A 12 6.19 -46.35 23.40
C ASP A 12 6.18 -47.71 22.67
N THR A 13 6.94 -48.68 23.18
CA THR A 13 6.91 -50.06 22.65
C THR A 13 5.67 -50.83 23.08
N VAL A 14 5.05 -50.47 24.21
CA VAL A 14 3.82 -51.11 24.70
C VAL A 14 2.60 -50.64 23.91
N THR A 15 2.57 -49.37 23.50
CA THR A 15 1.45 -48.80 22.73
C THR A 15 1.40 -49.36 21.31
N ALA A 16 2.53 -49.43 20.58
CA ALA A 16 2.56 -49.98 19.22
C ALA A 16 2.09 -51.44 19.14
N ILE A 17 2.55 -52.30 20.08
CA ILE A 17 2.14 -53.72 20.13
C ILE A 17 0.64 -53.88 20.45
N SER A 18 0.06 -52.93 21.19
CA SER A 18 -1.35 -53.00 21.59
C SER A 18 -2.33 -52.62 20.48
N VAL A 19 -2.00 -51.65 19.62
CA VAL A 19 -2.91 -51.20 18.55
C VAL A 19 -3.00 -52.26 17.44
N ASP A 20 -1.88 -52.85 17.04
CA ASP A 20 -1.86 -53.90 15.99
C ASP A 20 -2.57 -55.18 16.46
N ARG A 21 -2.44 -55.56 17.74
CA ARG A 21 -3.19 -56.68 18.31
C ARG A 21 -4.68 -56.41 18.43
N LEU A 22 -5.10 -55.17 18.73
CA LEU A 22 -6.51 -54.81 18.87
C LEU A 22 -7.23 -54.86 17.52
N MET A 23 -6.59 -54.36 16.45
CA MET A 23 -7.13 -54.42 15.09
C MET A 23 -7.25 -55.87 14.61
N ALA A 24 -6.22 -56.70 14.80
CA ALA A 24 -6.25 -58.10 14.39
C ALA A 24 -7.32 -58.94 15.11
N LEU A 25 -7.57 -58.68 16.41
CA LEU A 25 -8.64 -59.33 17.18
C LEU A 25 -10.04 -58.89 16.74
N THR A 26 -10.20 -57.62 16.37
CA THR A 26 -11.49 -57.06 15.94
C THR A 26 -11.94 -57.60 14.58
N TYR A 27 -10.98 -57.94 13.69
CA TYR A 27 -11.26 -58.40 12.33
C TYR A 27 -11.07 -59.91 12.10
N HIS A 28 -10.83 -60.72 13.14
CA HIS A 28 -10.65 -62.19 13.05
C HIS A 28 -9.64 -62.65 11.98
N LEU A 29 -8.56 -61.89 11.78
CA LEU A 29 -7.50 -62.26 10.83
C LEU A 29 -6.51 -63.23 11.51
N ARG A 30 -6.16 -64.35 10.84
CA ARG A 30 -5.08 -65.24 11.31
C ARG A 30 -3.75 -64.49 11.19
N TYR A 31 -3.07 -64.29 12.32
CA TYR A 31 -1.76 -63.65 12.37
C TYR A 31 -0.71 -64.51 11.60
N PRO A 32 -0.07 -64.01 10.53
CA PRO A 32 1.15 -64.62 10.03
C PRO A 32 2.27 -64.34 11.04
N SER A 33 3.11 -65.34 11.27
CA SER A 33 4.23 -65.35 12.22
C SER A 33 4.99 -64.02 12.25
N LEU A 34 5.14 -63.44 13.45
CA LEU A 34 5.96 -62.25 13.69
C LEU A 34 7.39 -62.50 13.18
N VAL A 35 7.77 -61.83 12.10
CA VAL A 35 9.18 -61.70 11.71
C VAL A 35 9.78 -60.65 12.66
N THR A 36 10.29 -61.10 13.80
CA THR A 36 11.18 -60.27 14.62
C THR A 36 12.55 -60.27 13.92
N PRO A 37 13.09 -59.10 13.51
CA PRO A 37 14.42 -59.04 12.93
C PRO A 37 15.45 -59.63 13.91
N ASN A 38 16.43 -60.38 13.40
CA ASN A 38 17.46 -60.98 14.26
C ASN A 38 18.23 -59.86 14.99
N ARG A 39 18.73 -60.13 16.20
CA ARG A 39 19.44 -59.15 17.05
C ARG A 39 20.60 -58.47 16.32
N ASP A 40 21.28 -59.20 15.44
CA ASP A 40 22.35 -58.66 14.58
C ASP A 40 21.83 -57.63 13.57
N GLU A 41 20.63 -57.82 13.03
CA GLU A 41 19.99 -56.92 12.08
C GLU A 41 19.54 -55.63 12.76
N THR A 42 18.96 -55.73 13.96
CA THR A 42 18.62 -54.54 14.77
C THR A 42 19.85 -53.73 15.17
N THR A 43 20.99 -54.40 15.39
CA THR A 43 22.26 -53.74 15.75
C THR A 43 22.87 -53.05 14.53
N ARG A 44 22.79 -53.66 13.35
CA ARG A 44 23.21 -53.05 12.08
C ARG A 44 22.38 -51.82 11.74
N LEU A 45 21.06 -51.92 11.81
CA LEU A 45 20.16 -50.78 11.56
C LEU A 45 20.41 -49.62 12.52
N ARG A 46 20.71 -49.91 13.79
CA ARG A 46 21.08 -48.89 14.77
C ARG A 46 22.44 -48.25 14.47
N GLN A 47 23.44 -49.03 14.07
CA GLN A 47 24.75 -48.51 13.66
C GLN A 47 24.65 -47.67 12.39
N GLU A 48 23.84 -48.09 11.42
CA GLU A 48 23.56 -47.31 10.20
C GLU A 48 22.83 -46.01 10.54
N GLN A 49 21.83 -46.03 11.42
CA GLN A 49 21.14 -44.82 11.86
C GLN A 49 22.06 -43.87 12.64
N GLU A 50 22.89 -44.40 13.55
CA GLU A 50 23.88 -43.60 14.29
C GLU A 50 24.95 -43.01 13.35
N ALA A 51 25.34 -43.74 12.29
CA ALA A 51 26.24 -43.24 11.26
C ALA A 51 25.59 -42.15 10.39
N VAL A 52 24.32 -42.32 10.02
CA VAL A 52 23.53 -41.30 9.30
C VAL A 52 23.34 -40.05 10.16
N ASP A 53 23.03 -40.20 11.44
CA ASP A 53 22.90 -39.09 12.39
C ASP A 53 24.25 -38.40 12.62
N ALA A 54 25.35 -39.16 12.70
CA ALA A 54 26.70 -38.61 12.80
C ALA A 54 27.12 -37.86 11.53
N ILE A 55 26.75 -38.34 10.34
CA ILE A 55 26.96 -37.65 9.07
C ILE A 55 26.13 -36.37 9.02
N SER A 56 24.85 -36.39 9.41
CA SER A 56 24.00 -35.20 9.52
C SER A 56 24.57 -34.17 10.50
N LYS A 57 25.01 -34.62 11.67
CA LYS A 57 25.62 -33.76 12.71
C LYS A 57 26.99 -33.20 12.31
N LYS A 58 27.71 -33.91 11.43
CA LYS A 58 28.98 -33.46 10.85
C LYS A 58 28.75 -32.51 9.66
N LEU A 59 27.65 -32.69 8.92
CA LEU A 59 27.22 -31.80 7.83
C LEU A 59 26.71 -30.45 8.35
N GLU A 60 26.12 -30.42 9.55
CA GLU A 60 25.72 -29.17 10.24
C GLU A 60 26.90 -28.27 10.68
N ARG A 61 28.15 -28.75 10.61
CA ARG A 61 29.34 -28.00 11.07
C ARG A 61 30.28 -27.50 9.97
N VAL A 62 29.85 -27.50 8.71
CA VAL A 62 30.58 -26.78 7.66
C VAL A 62 30.18 -25.30 7.76
N HIS A 63 30.96 -24.54 8.53
CA HIS A 63 30.84 -23.08 8.65
C HIS A 63 30.98 -22.46 7.25
N PHE A 64 29.87 -22.05 6.65
CA PHE A 64 29.92 -20.92 5.73
C PHE A 64 30.60 -19.76 6.49
N SER A 65 31.41 -18.94 5.80
CA SER A 65 31.69 -17.59 6.29
C SER A 65 30.36 -17.03 6.80
N SER A 66 30.30 -16.65 8.08
CA SER A 66 29.06 -16.19 8.71
C SER A 66 28.46 -14.99 7.99
N THR A 67 29.26 -14.36 7.12
CA THR A 67 28.99 -13.14 6.42
C THR A 67 29.20 -13.34 4.91
N VAL A 68 28.26 -12.81 4.12
CA VAL A 68 28.17 -12.82 2.67
C VAL A 68 28.08 -11.38 2.20
N GLU A 69 28.86 -11.05 1.18
CA GLU A 69 28.77 -9.78 0.46
C GLU A 69 27.99 -9.98 -0.84
N LEU A 70 27.01 -9.11 -1.06
CA LEU A 70 26.12 -9.10 -2.22
C LEU A 70 26.30 -7.79 -2.96
N ASN A 71 26.31 -7.84 -4.28
CA ASN A 71 26.16 -6.68 -5.15
C ASN A 71 24.87 -6.83 -5.95
N VAL A 72 23.87 -6.00 -5.66
CA VAL A 72 22.55 -6.01 -6.30
C VAL A 72 22.45 -4.78 -7.20
N GLY A 73 22.70 -4.95 -8.50
CA GLY A 73 22.62 -3.86 -9.49
C GLY A 73 23.49 -2.64 -9.18
N GLY A 74 24.65 -2.85 -8.54
CA GLY A 74 25.57 -1.78 -8.12
C GLY A 74 25.47 -1.40 -6.64
N HIS A 75 24.44 -1.87 -5.92
CA HIS A 75 24.32 -1.66 -4.48
C HIS A 75 24.96 -2.80 -3.69
N THR A 76 25.93 -2.48 -2.84
CA THR A 76 26.61 -3.47 -2.00
C THR A 76 25.89 -3.67 -0.67
N PHE A 77 25.71 -4.93 -0.28
CA PHE A 77 25.11 -5.33 0.97
C PHE A 77 25.95 -6.41 1.64
N THR A 78 26.03 -6.34 2.97
CA THR A 78 26.70 -7.36 3.78
C THR A 78 25.67 -7.97 4.73
N THR A 79 25.58 -9.31 4.76
CA THR A 79 24.60 -10.03 5.57
C THR A 79 25.08 -11.44 5.92
N SER A 80 24.30 -12.25 6.63
CA SER A 80 24.65 -13.65 6.91
C SER A 80 23.92 -14.65 6.01
N VAL A 81 24.52 -15.82 5.78
CA VAL A 81 23.84 -16.95 5.12
C VAL A 81 22.53 -17.28 5.85
N GLN A 82 22.56 -17.28 7.19
CA GLN A 82 21.37 -17.51 8.02
C GLN A 82 20.22 -16.52 7.72
N THR A 83 20.53 -15.27 7.39
CA THR A 83 19.51 -14.28 6.99
C THR A 83 18.97 -14.63 5.61
N LEU A 84 19.85 -14.93 4.65
CA LEU A 84 19.45 -15.24 3.26
C LEU A 84 18.66 -16.55 3.16
N THR A 85 18.90 -17.50 4.07
CA THR A 85 18.21 -18.79 4.13
C THR A 85 17.04 -18.81 5.12
N LYS A 86 16.65 -17.66 5.69
CA LYS A 86 15.59 -17.56 6.70
C LYS A 86 14.23 -18.02 6.16
N ASP A 87 13.91 -17.64 4.92
CA ASP A 87 12.73 -18.13 4.20
C ASP A 87 13.16 -19.28 3.27
N PRO A 88 12.94 -20.56 3.64
CA PRO A 88 13.45 -21.71 2.91
C PRO A 88 12.87 -21.86 1.50
N ASN A 89 11.74 -21.20 1.21
CA ASN A 89 11.08 -21.25 -0.10
C ASN A 89 11.53 -20.11 -1.02
N SER A 90 12.34 -19.18 -0.52
CA SER A 90 12.80 -18.03 -1.30
C SER A 90 13.91 -18.40 -2.28
N MET A 91 14.03 -17.61 -3.34
CA MET A 91 15.14 -17.69 -4.29
C MET A 91 16.49 -17.50 -3.57
N LEU A 92 16.57 -16.58 -2.61
CA LEU A 92 17.79 -16.33 -1.83
C LEU A 92 18.18 -17.56 -1.00
N ALA A 93 17.22 -18.27 -0.39
CA ALA A 93 17.53 -19.51 0.29
C ALA A 93 18.02 -20.58 -0.68
N ALA A 94 17.41 -20.71 -1.87
CA ALA A 94 17.91 -21.65 -2.87
C ALA A 94 19.36 -21.35 -3.25
N MET A 95 19.67 -20.08 -3.54
CA MET A 95 21.01 -19.58 -3.90
C MET A 95 22.06 -19.81 -2.82
N PHE A 96 21.70 -19.66 -1.54
CA PHE A 96 22.64 -19.67 -0.41
C PHE A 96 22.46 -20.87 0.55
N SER A 97 21.64 -21.87 0.19
CA SER A 97 21.42 -23.09 0.99
C SER A 97 22.60 -24.06 1.01
N GLY A 98 23.60 -23.86 0.15
CA GLY A 98 24.69 -24.81 -0.08
C GLY A 98 24.31 -25.99 -0.99
N LYS A 99 23.06 -26.08 -1.45
CA LYS A 99 22.62 -27.13 -2.38
C LYS A 99 22.96 -26.82 -3.85
N PHE A 100 23.29 -25.57 -4.14
CA PHE A 100 23.72 -25.10 -5.45
C PHE A 100 25.08 -24.42 -5.31
N GLU A 101 26.04 -24.79 -6.16
CA GLU A 101 27.36 -24.14 -6.20
C GLU A 101 27.24 -22.77 -6.87
N MET A 102 26.94 -21.73 -6.09
CA MET A 102 27.15 -20.36 -6.55
C MET A 102 28.61 -19.96 -6.36
N LYS A 103 29.24 -19.49 -7.44
CA LYS A 103 30.57 -18.89 -7.38
C LYS A 103 30.43 -17.38 -7.24
N PRO A 104 31.18 -16.72 -6.34
CA PRO A 104 31.24 -15.27 -6.31
C PRO A 104 31.80 -14.72 -7.64
N ALA A 105 31.59 -13.43 -7.91
CA ALA A 105 32.26 -12.77 -9.02
C ALA A 105 33.79 -12.78 -8.82
N GLU A 106 34.54 -12.56 -9.90
CA GLU A 106 36.02 -12.50 -9.85
C GLU A 106 36.53 -11.49 -8.80
N ASP A 107 35.72 -10.48 -8.49
CA ASP A 107 36.02 -9.38 -7.56
C ASP A 107 35.57 -9.63 -6.10
N GLY A 108 34.99 -10.79 -5.78
CA GLY A 108 34.66 -11.18 -4.40
C GLY A 108 33.17 -11.27 -4.01
N PRO A 109 32.30 -10.28 -4.31
CA PRO A 109 30.88 -10.34 -3.90
C PRO A 109 30.02 -11.20 -4.84
N PHE A 110 28.91 -11.73 -4.32
CA PHE A 110 27.90 -12.37 -5.16
C PHE A 110 27.07 -11.33 -5.88
N PHE A 111 27.03 -11.38 -7.20
CA PHE A 111 26.29 -10.44 -8.02
C PHE A 111 24.86 -10.92 -8.28
N ILE A 112 23.90 -10.01 -8.14
CA ILE A 112 22.49 -10.19 -8.50
C ILE A 112 22.13 -9.06 -9.47
N ASP A 113 21.70 -9.42 -10.67
CA ASP A 113 21.32 -8.50 -11.73
C ASP A 113 19.87 -7.98 -11.53
N ARG A 114 19.68 -7.17 -10.48
CA ARG A 114 18.41 -6.55 -10.08
C ARG A 114 18.65 -5.15 -9.53
N ASP A 115 17.60 -4.35 -9.45
CA ASP A 115 17.68 -3.03 -8.82
C ASP A 115 17.87 -3.17 -7.29
N GLY A 116 19.00 -2.68 -6.79
CA GLY A 116 19.34 -2.72 -5.37
C GLY A 116 18.59 -1.72 -4.50
N THR A 117 17.88 -0.75 -5.08
CA THR A 117 17.19 0.36 -4.37
C THR A 117 16.28 -0.15 -3.25
N HIS A 118 15.50 -1.20 -3.51
CA HIS A 118 14.52 -1.76 -2.56
C HIS A 118 15.02 -3.00 -1.81
N PHE A 119 16.20 -3.51 -2.13
CA PHE A 119 16.74 -4.74 -1.56
C PHE A 119 16.94 -4.65 -0.03
N ARG A 120 17.14 -3.45 0.51
CA ARG A 120 17.19 -3.21 1.96
C ARG A 120 15.94 -3.72 2.68
N PHE A 121 14.76 -3.55 2.09
CA PHE A 121 13.49 -3.98 2.72
C PHE A 121 13.37 -5.50 2.73
N ILE A 122 13.80 -6.16 1.66
CA ILE A 122 13.92 -7.63 1.59
C ILE A 122 14.84 -8.15 2.70
N LEU A 123 16.04 -7.57 2.84
CA LEU A 123 16.97 -7.96 3.90
C LEU A 123 16.43 -7.71 5.30
N ASN A 124 15.78 -6.57 5.54
CA ASN A 124 15.23 -6.26 6.84
C ASN A 124 14.09 -7.21 7.21
N TYR A 125 13.23 -7.55 6.25
CA TYR A 125 12.20 -8.56 6.44
C TYR A 125 12.81 -9.92 6.83
N LEU A 126 13.84 -10.38 6.11
CA LEU A 126 14.51 -11.64 6.43
C LEU A 126 15.22 -11.63 7.80
N ARG A 127 15.59 -10.45 8.31
CA ARG A 127 16.18 -10.31 9.65
C ARG A 127 15.14 -10.32 10.76
N THR A 128 14.06 -9.58 10.60
CA THR A 128 13.09 -9.29 11.67
C THR A 128 11.80 -10.11 11.58
N GLY A 129 11.52 -10.67 10.40
CA GLY A 129 10.27 -11.35 10.06
C GLY A 129 9.07 -10.42 9.85
N ARG A 130 9.27 -9.10 9.70
CA ARG A 130 8.18 -8.12 9.53
C ARG A 130 8.55 -7.04 8.52
N LEU A 131 7.58 -6.61 7.71
CA LEU A 131 7.79 -5.55 6.73
C LEU A 131 7.55 -4.16 7.35
N THR A 132 8.62 -3.39 7.56
CA THR A 132 8.51 -2.02 8.12
C THR A 132 8.60 -0.97 7.01
N LEU A 133 7.48 -0.29 6.75
CA LEU A 133 7.37 0.79 5.77
C LEU A 133 6.91 2.08 6.45
N ARG A 134 7.28 3.23 5.89
CA ARG A 134 6.73 4.53 6.32
C ARG A 134 5.31 4.68 5.78
N GLU A 135 4.45 5.32 6.57
CA GLU A 135 3.11 5.69 6.12
C GLU A 135 3.20 6.58 4.87
N GLY A 136 2.46 6.24 3.80
CA GLY A 136 2.51 6.96 2.52
C GLY A 136 3.69 6.60 1.61
N ALA A 137 4.37 5.45 1.81
CA ALA A 137 5.42 4.99 0.91
C ALA A 137 4.95 4.92 -0.56
N THR A 138 5.68 5.57 -1.46
CA THR A 138 5.35 5.64 -2.90
C THR A 138 5.90 4.47 -3.72
N PHE A 139 6.88 3.74 -3.20
CA PHE A 139 7.61 2.67 -3.87
C PHE A 139 7.03 1.26 -3.64
N LEU A 140 5.77 1.16 -3.18
CA LEU A 140 5.14 -0.14 -2.86
C LEU A 140 5.11 -1.08 -4.08
N LYS A 141 4.86 -0.55 -5.27
CA LYS A 141 4.82 -1.35 -6.49
C LYS A 141 6.19 -1.95 -6.80
N GLU A 142 7.24 -1.13 -6.77
CA GLU A 142 8.61 -1.54 -7.03
C GLU A 142 9.08 -2.58 -6.00
N LEU A 143 8.74 -2.38 -4.72
CA LEU A 143 9.03 -3.37 -3.68
C LEU A 143 8.28 -4.70 -3.88
N ALA A 144 7.04 -4.66 -4.37
CA ALA A 144 6.28 -5.88 -4.68
C ALA A 144 6.96 -6.68 -5.80
N GLU A 145 7.40 -6.01 -6.86
CA GLU A 145 8.10 -6.62 -7.99
C GLU A 145 9.41 -7.30 -7.52
N GLU A 146 10.16 -6.69 -6.60
CA GLU A 146 11.32 -7.34 -5.99
C GLU A 146 10.94 -8.53 -5.11
N ALA A 147 9.90 -8.41 -4.27
CA ALA A 147 9.45 -9.51 -3.40
C ALA A 147 9.00 -10.73 -4.22
N GLU A 148 8.35 -10.51 -5.36
CA GLU A 148 7.98 -11.55 -6.33
C GLU A 148 9.23 -12.18 -6.97
N PHE A 149 10.19 -11.37 -7.39
CA PHE A 149 11.44 -11.86 -7.97
C PHE A 149 12.21 -12.75 -6.99
N TYR A 150 12.42 -12.30 -5.76
CA TYR A 150 13.12 -13.07 -4.71
C TYR A 150 12.26 -14.19 -4.09
N GLN A 151 10.99 -14.30 -4.49
CA GLN A 151 10.03 -15.30 -4.01
C GLN A 151 9.84 -15.26 -2.48
N ILE A 152 9.75 -14.07 -1.91
CA ILE A 152 9.58 -13.87 -0.46
C ILE A 152 8.09 -13.83 -0.15
N GLN A 153 7.49 -15.02 0.01
CA GLN A 153 6.03 -15.16 0.11
C GLN A 153 5.44 -14.34 1.26
N GLY A 154 6.14 -14.26 2.40
CA GLY A 154 5.66 -13.51 3.54
C GLY A 154 5.55 -11.99 3.30
N ILE A 155 6.41 -11.40 2.46
CA ILE A 155 6.26 -10.00 2.03
C ILE A 155 5.08 -9.89 1.06
N ILE A 156 4.98 -10.80 0.09
CA ILE A 156 3.88 -10.81 -0.89
C ILE A 156 2.53 -10.89 -0.16
N ASP A 157 2.43 -11.73 0.87
CA ASP A 157 1.23 -11.91 1.69
C ASP A 157 0.98 -10.71 2.60
N GLU A 158 2.00 -10.11 3.22
CA GLU A 158 1.84 -8.90 4.03
C GLU A 158 1.43 -7.70 3.16
N MET A 159 1.92 -7.61 1.93
CA MET A 159 1.50 -6.59 0.95
C MET A 159 0.10 -6.83 0.42
N LYS A 160 -0.28 -8.10 0.18
CA LYS A 160 -1.66 -8.48 -0.15
C LYS A 160 -2.59 -8.28 1.03
N SER A 161 -2.17 -8.55 2.26
CA SER A 161 -2.94 -8.31 3.48
C SER A 161 -3.05 -6.82 3.74
N THR A 162 -2.02 -6.02 3.52
CA THR A 162 -2.11 -4.55 3.58
C THR A 162 -3.06 -4.04 2.51
N LYS A 163 -2.99 -4.55 1.27
CA LYS A 163 -3.94 -4.24 0.20
C LYS A 163 -5.35 -4.72 0.54
N THR A 164 -5.48 -5.87 1.19
CA THR A 164 -6.74 -6.48 1.62
C THR A 164 -7.27 -5.82 2.88
N GLU A 165 -6.46 -5.25 3.77
CA GLU A 165 -6.86 -4.48 4.95
C GLU A 165 -7.22 -3.06 4.53
N ILE A 166 -6.54 -2.50 3.52
CA ILE A 166 -6.96 -1.29 2.79
C ILE A 166 -8.27 -1.54 2.02
N GLN A 167 -8.54 -2.78 1.56
CA GLN A 167 -9.80 -3.17 0.89
C GLN A 167 -10.89 -3.71 1.86
N ALA A 168 -10.53 -4.23 3.03
CA ALA A 168 -11.40 -4.89 4.02
C ALA A 168 -11.71 -3.98 5.22
N VAL A 169 -10.98 -2.88 5.38
CA VAL A 169 -11.65 -1.60 5.59
C VAL A 169 -12.43 -1.33 4.32
N ARG A 170 -13.59 -1.99 4.18
CA ARG A 170 -14.67 -1.42 3.36
C ARG A 170 -14.77 0.03 3.85
N PRO A 171 -14.67 1.07 3.00
CA PRO A 171 -15.41 2.26 3.30
C PRO A 171 -16.87 1.79 3.24
N LEU A 172 -17.43 1.34 4.36
CA LEU A 172 -18.87 1.32 4.54
C LEU A 172 -19.24 2.78 4.34
N ASN A 173 -19.70 3.09 3.11
CA ASN A 173 -19.80 4.41 2.47
C ASN A 173 -18.48 4.89 1.82
N ASN A 174 -18.23 4.53 0.56
CA ASN A 174 -17.39 5.38 -0.29
C ASN A 174 -18.15 6.71 -0.46
N PRO A 175 -17.66 7.82 0.12
CA PRO A 175 -18.37 9.10 0.11
C PRO A 175 -18.69 9.63 -1.29
N PHE A 176 -17.89 9.23 -2.28
CA PHE A 176 -17.98 9.67 -3.67
C PHE A 176 -18.53 8.57 -4.59
N GLU A 177 -19.14 7.51 -4.04
CA GLU A 177 -19.73 6.41 -4.84
C GLU A 177 -20.77 6.94 -5.85
N VAL A 178 -21.52 7.95 -5.45
CA VAL A 178 -22.55 8.60 -6.28
C VAL A 178 -21.99 9.68 -7.21
N SER A 179 -20.66 9.85 -7.33
CA SER A 179 -20.05 10.84 -8.22
C SER A 179 -19.99 10.31 -9.66
N ASP A 180 -20.38 11.14 -10.64
CA ASP A 180 -20.20 10.82 -12.06
C ASP A 180 -18.86 11.35 -12.61
N ILE A 181 -18.08 12.03 -11.77
CA ILE A 181 -16.76 12.59 -12.12
C ILE A 181 -15.66 11.70 -11.54
N LEU A 182 -15.75 11.37 -10.24
CA LEU A 182 -14.77 10.55 -9.54
C LEU A 182 -15.06 9.06 -9.73
N THR A 183 -15.03 8.57 -10.97
CA THR A 183 -15.23 7.14 -11.28
C THR A 183 -13.98 6.29 -11.03
N ASN A 184 -12.79 6.90 -11.11
CA ASN A 184 -11.50 6.27 -10.82
C ASN A 184 -11.28 6.09 -9.31
N GLU A 185 -10.90 4.89 -8.87
CA GLU A 185 -10.59 4.58 -7.47
C GLU A 185 -9.41 5.37 -6.92
N ASP A 186 -8.36 5.59 -7.72
CA ASP A 186 -7.19 6.35 -7.28
C ASP A 186 -7.52 7.82 -7.06
N HIS A 187 -8.36 8.41 -7.92
CA HIS A 187 -8.83 9.79 -7.74
C HIS A 187 -9.61 9.94 -6.43
N ARG A 188 -10.49 8.97 -6.13
CA ARG A 188 -11.23 8.94 -4.86
C ARG A 188 -10.29 8.81 -3.68
N ARG A 189 -9.35 7.86 -3.72
CA ARG A 189 -8.39 7.59 -2.64
C ARG A 189 -7.51 8.81 -2.36
N ILE A 190 -6.98 9.44 -3.39
CA ILE A 190 -6.11 10.62 -3.27
C ILE A 190 -6.88 11.81 -2.71
N LEU A 191 -8.07 12.11 -3.27
CA LEU A 191 -8.88 13.21 -2.74
C LEU A 191 -9.28 12.97 -1.28
N LEU A 192 -9.62 11.73 -0.92
CA LEU A 192 -9.94 11.36 0.46
C LEU A 192 -8.76 11.52 1.42
N SER A 193 -7.53 11.23 0.97
CA SER A 193 -6.35 11.45 1.81
C SER A 193 -6.13 12.93 2.11
N TRP A 194 -6.36 13.82 1.13
CA TRP A 194 -6.28 15.27 1.30
C TRP A 194 -7.39 15.85 2.18
N LEU A 195 -8.54 15.18 2.25
CA LEU A 195 -9.70 15.55 3.06
C LEU A 195 -9.73 14.84 4.43
N SER A 196 -8.72 14.02 4.73
CA SER A 196 -8.73 13.12 5.88
C SER A 196 -8.98 13.85 7.20
N GLU A 197 -8.44 15.05 7.40
CA GLU A 197 -8.65 15.86 8.60
C GLU A 197 -10.14 16.14 8.89
N PHE A 198 -10.97 16.22 7.86
CA PHE A 198 -12.39 16.52 7.97
C PHE A 198 -13.21 15.24 8.10
N ARG A 199 -13.38 14.81 9.35
CA ARG A 199 -14.14 13.59 9.69
C ARG A 199 -15.64 13.82 9.45
N GLY A 200 -16.29 12.87 8.80
CA GLY A 200 -17.75 12.84 8.63
C GLY A 200 -18.17 12.14 7.35
N LYS A 201 -19.49 12.08 7.09
CA LYS A 201 -20.03 11.46 5.88
C LYS A 201 -20.23 12.52 4.81
N TRP A 202 -19.36 12.54 3.81
CA TRP A 202 -19.58 13.37 2.64
C TRP A 202 -20.82 12.92 1.88
N ARG A 203 -21.61 13.90 1.44
CA ARG A 203 -22.80 13.67 0.64
C ARG A 203 -22.86 14.66 -0.52
N LEU A 204 -23.37 14.19 -1.65
CA LEU A 204 -23.62 15.04 -2.81
C LEU A 204 -24.69 16.08 -2.45
N LEU A 205 -24.30 17.36 -2.44
CA LEU A 205 -25.18 18.49 -2.24
C LEU A 205 -25.72 19.01 -3.57
N HIS A 206 -24.83 19.16 -4.55
CA HIS A 206 -25.16 19.76 -5.84
C HIS A 206 -24.50 18.98 -6.97
N ARG A 207 -25.24 18.78 -8.05
CA ARG A 207 -24.79 18.16 -9.29
C ARG A 207 -25.32 18.99 -10.45
N ALA A 208 -24.44 19.70 -11.14
CA ALA A 208 -24.85 20.69 -12.14
C ALA A 208 -25.70 20.11 -13.29
N THR A 209 -25.42 18.86 -13.67
CA THR A 209 -26.18 18.14 -14.70
C THR A 209 -27.60 17.75 -14.27
N ARG A 210 -27.88 17.72 -12.96
CA ARG A 210 -29.20 17.44 -12.37
C ARG A 210 -29.89 18.71 -11.89
N ASP A 211 -29.15 19.59 -11.22
CA ASP A 211 -29.67 20.72 -10.45
C ASP A 211 -29.60 22.05 -11.22
N GLY A 212 -28.87 22.11 -12.33
CA GLY A 212 -28.61 23.32 -13.11
C GLY A 212 -27.21 23.88 -12.88
N PHE A 213 -26.68 24.57 -13.89
CA PHE A 213 -25.31 25.11 -13.86
C PHE A 213 -25.21 26.51 -13.26
N GLU A 214 -26.33 27.23 -13.14
CA GLU A 214 -26.34 28.63 -12.73
C GLU A 214 -25.98 28.81 -11.25
N ALA A 215 -25.41 29.97 -10.91
CA ALA A 215 -25.02 30.33 -9.54
C ALA A 215 -26.16 30.18 -8.52
N ALA A 216 -27.39 30.53 -8.93
CA ALA A 216 -28.58 30.38 -8.09
C ALA A 216 -28.83 28.92 -7.66
N ASN A 217 -28.59 27.95 -8.55
CA ASN A 217 -28.76 26.53 -8.25
C ASN A 217 -27.67 26.02 -7.30
N PHE A 218 -26.44 26.50 -7.48
CA PHE A 218 -25.34 26.20 -6.57
C PHE A 218 -25.65 26.72 -5.16
N HIS A 219 -25.97 28.00 -5.02
CA HIS A 219 -26.23 28.62 -3.72
C HIS A 219 -27.43 28.01 -3.00
N ALA A 220 -28.53 27.71 -3.72
CA ALA A 220 -29.68 27.04 -3.13
C ALA A 220 -29.34 25.69 -2.46
N ASN A 221 -28.32 24.99 -2.96
CA ASN A 221 -27.93 23.66 -2.48
C ASN A 221 -26.74 23.67 -1.51
N CYS A 222 -25.82 24.63 -1.67
CA CYS A 222 -24.50 24.61 -1.02
C CYS A 222 -24.29 25.67 0.06
N ASP A 223 -25.16 26.69 0.13
CA ASP A 223 -25.06 27.70 1.19
C ASP A 223 -25.36 27.10 2.58
N ASP A 224 -24.63 27.59 3.58
CA ASP A 224 -24.76 27.20 4.98
C ASP A 224 -24.58 25.69 5.27
N LYS A 225 -23.85 24.98 4.41
CA LYS A 225 -23.59 23.53 4.56
C LYS A 225 -22.27 23.17 5.25
N GLY A 226 -21.48 24.15 5.67
CA GLY A 226 -20.17 23.92 6.29
C GLY A 226 -19.10 23.56 5.25
N PRO A 227 -18.13 22.69 5.61
CA PRO A 227 -17.08 22.25 4.71
C PRO A 227 -17.62 21.59 3.45
N THR A 228 -17.07 21.99 2.29
CA THR A 228 -17.45 21.43 1.00
C THR A 228 -16.25 21.22 0.08
N VAL A 229 -16.36 20.23 -0.80
CA VAL A 229 -15.44 19.98 -1.90
C VAL A 229 -16.20 20.09 -3.22
N THR A 230 -15.72 20.99 -4.08
CA THR A 230 -16.20 21.17 -5.46
C THR A 230 -15.29 20.37 -6.39
N ILE A 231 -15.88 19.54 -7.24
CA ILE A 231 -15.19 18.71 -8.23
C ILE A 231 -15.72 19.08 -9.61
N VAL A 232 -14.81 19.39 -10.53
CA VAL A 232 -15.10 19.92 -11.87
C VAL A 232 -14.50 18.99 -12.91
N LYS A 233 -15.26 18.74 -14.00
CA LYS A 233 -14.78 18.05 -15.19
C LYS A 233 -14.85 18.97 -16.41
N SER A 234 -13.70 19.18 -17.05
CA SER A 234 -13.57 19.92 -18.31
C SER A 234 -12.79 19.07 -19.32
N GLY A 235 -13.50 18.51 -20.31
CA GLY A 235 -12.92 17.50 -21.20
C GLY A 235 -12.41 16.30 -20.41
N ASN A 236 -11.12 16.00 -20.57
CA ASN A 236 -10.46 14.91 -19.85
C ASN A 236 -9.92 15.32 -18.47
N ASN A 237 -9.93 16.61 -18.13
CA ASN A 237 -9.33 17.11 -16.90
C ASN A 237 -10.33 17.11 -15.74
N VAL A 238 -9.83 16.76 -14.55
CA VAL A 238 -10.59 16.71 -13.30
C VAL A 238 -9.82 17.49 -12.24
N PHE A 239 -10.48 18.49 -11.66
CA PHE A 239 -9.87 19.42 -10.72
C PHE A 239 -10.95 20.05 -9.84
N GLY A 240 -10.57 20.90 -8.91
CA GLY A 240 -11.53 21.58 -8.07
C GLY A 240 -10.93 22.29 -6.88
N GLY A 241 -11.76 22.51 -5.87
CA GLY A 241 -11.37 23.20 -4.65
C GLY A 241 -12.14 22.72 -3.44
N PHE A 242 -11.48 22.77 -2.29
CA PHE A 242 -12.05 22.50 -0.98
C PHE A 242 -12.05 23.78 -0.14
N THR A 243 -13.09 23.95 0.67
CA THR A 243 -13.16 24.97 1.73
C THR A 243 -13.74 24.35 3.00
N GLU A 244 -13.18 24.72 4.15
CA GLU A 244 -13.71 24.36 5.46
C GLU A 244 -14.85 25.27 5.94
N VAL A 245 -15.09 26.38 5.24
CA VAL A 245 -16.07 27.40 5.59
C VAL A 245 -17.29 27.31 4.68
N SER A 246 -18.49 27.54 5.24
CA SER A 246 -19.74 27.57 4.47
C SER A 246 -19.71 28.62 3.37
N TRP A 247 -20.25 28.28 2.21
CA TRP A 247 -20.71 29.26 1.23
C TRP A 247 -21.88 30.07 1.80
N GLN A 248 -21.99 31.33 1.40
CA GLN A 248 -23.10 32.20 1.74
C GLN A 248 -23.36 33.18 0.58
N SER A 249 -24.55 33.18 0.01
CA SER A 249 -24.91 34.18 -1.00
C SER A 249 -25.34 35.51 -0.38
N GLY A 250 -24.92 36.60 -1.01
CA GLY A 250 -25.45 37.94 -0.77
C GLY A 250 -24.93 38.93 -1.82
N PRO A 251 -25.67 40.02 -2.10
CA PRO A 251 -25.38 40.91 -3.24
C PRO A 251 -24.00 41.58 -3.14
N ASP A 252 -23.55 41.89 -1.91
CA ASP A 252 -22.27 42.55 -1.65
C ASP A 252 -21.34 41.70 -0.78
N ARG A 253 -21.50 40.37 -0.80
CA ARG A 253 -20.62 39.49 -0.03
C ARG A 253 -19.18 39.59 -0.58
N GLY A 254 -18.29 39.98 0.33
CA GLY A 254 -16.86 40.14 0.10
C GLY A 254 -16.16 38.80 -0.10
N TYR A 255 -14.85 38.82 0.10
CA TYR A 255 -14.12 37.58 0.27
C TYR A 255 -14.36 37.00 1.65
N THR A 256 -14.25 35.68 1.77
CA THR A 256 -14.37 34.96 3.02
C THR A 256 -13.01 34.36 3.37
N SER A 257 -12.67 34.45 4.66
CA SER A 257 -11.43 33.93 5.19
C SER A 257 -11.49 32.40 5.30
N CYS A 258 -10.45 31.72 4.84
CA CYS A 258 -10.24 30.28 5.05
C CYS A 258 -8.77 30.06 5.40
N THR A 259 -8.51 29.08 6.25
CA THR A 259 -7.18 28.68 6.72
C THR A 259 -6.75 27.33 6.16
N LYS A 260 -7.71 26.48 5.77
CA LYS A 260 -7.48 25.10 5.30
C LYS A 260 -7.98 24.85 3.88
N ALA A 261 -8.49 25.89 3.20
CA ALA A 261 -8.89 25.78 1.82
C ALA A 261 -7.71 25.42 0.92
N PHE A 262 -7.99 24.69 -0.15
CA PHE A 262 -6.99 24.33 -1.15
C PHE A 262 -7.66 24.09 -2.50
N LEU A 263 -6.91 24.35 -3.57
CA LEU A 263 -7.24 23.86 -4.90
C LEU A 263 -6.58 22.51 -5.13
N PHE A 264 -7.09 21.76 -6.11
CA PHE A 264 -6.47 20.50 -6.50
C PHE A 264 -6.69 20.18 -7.97
N SER A 265 -5.76 19.41 -8.52
CA SER A 265 -5.85 18.80 -9.85
C SER A 265 -5.65 17.30 -9.72
N LEU A 266 -6.56 16.49 -10.26
CA LEU A 266 -6.43 15.03 -10.34
C LEU A 266 -5.98 14.59 -11.73
N ASP A 267 -6.52 15.23 -12.77
CA ASP A 267 -6.06 15.10 -14.15
C ASP A 267 -5.77 16.50 -14.73
N ASN A 268 -4.65 16.63 -15.43
CA ASN A 268 -4.24 17.86 -16.10
C ASN A 268 -3.61 17.57 -17.47
N PRO A 269 -3.63 18.53 -18.41
CA PRO A 269 -3.08 18.36 -19.75
C PRO A 269 -1.56 18.19 -19.79
N LEU A 270 -0.85 18.51 -18.70
CA LEU A 270 0.60 18.36 -18.61
C LEU A 270 1.01 16.94 -18.20
N GLY A 271 0.05 16.09 -17.84
CA GLY A 271 0.32 14.73 -17.37
C GLY A 271 1.05 14.68 -16.02
N LEU A 272 1.00 15.77 -15.24
CA LEU A 272 1.57 15.80 -13.90
C LEU A 272 0.70 14.98 -12.94
N GLU A 273 1.35 14.43 -11.91
CA GLU A 273 0.67 13.70 -10.85
C GLU A 273 -0.41 14.53 -10.15
N PRO A 274 -1.41 13.89 -9.51
CA PRO A 274 -2.43 14.59 -8.73
C PRO A 274 -1.80 15.57 -7.73
N THR A 275 -2.16 16.84 -7.86
CA THR A 275 -1.50 17.94 -7.16
C THR A 275 -2.48 18.69 -6.26
N LYS A 276 -2.10 18.88 -4.99
CA LYS A 276 -2.79 19.75 -4.02
C LYS A 276 -2.10 21.11 -3.96
N MET A 277 -2.88 22.17 -3.97
CA MET A 277 -2.43 23.57 -4.02
C MET A 277 -3.01 24.33 -2.82
N PRO A 278 -2.27 24.41 -1.70
CA PRO A 278 -2.73 25.11 -0.49
C PRO A 278 -2.72 26.64 -0.68
N LEU A 279 -3.27 27.36 0.29
CA LEU A 279 -3.15 28.82 0.37
C LEU A 279 -1.70 29.24 0.64
N LYS A 280 -1.24 30.31 -0.02
CA LYS A 280 0.16 30.78 0.03
C LYS A 280 0.60 31.24 1.42
N ASP A 281 -0.11 32.21 2.00
CA ASP A 281 0.24 32.77 3.29
C ASP A 281 -1.00 33.32 4.04
N SER A 282 -0.79 33.76 5.28
CA SER A 282 -1.86 34.27 6.16
C SER A 282 -2.63 35.48 5.59
N TYR A 283 -2.05 36.23 4.66
CA TYR A 283 -2.72 37.33 3.97
C TYR A 283 -3.75 36.81 2.96
N GLN A 284 -3.41 35.80 2.14
CA GLN A 284 -4.35 35.24 1.17
C GLN A 284 -5.42 34.39 1.84
N GLN A 285 -5.17 33.87 3.05
CA GLN A 285 -6.21 33.25 3.89
C GLN A 285 -7.42 34.17 4.09
N LEU A 286 -7.21 35.49 4.23
CA LEU A 286 -8.30 36.47 4.40
C LEU A 286 -9.21 36.60 3.18
N SER A 287 -8.77 36.12 2.02
CA SER A 287 -9.47 36.25 0.74
C SER A 287 -9.52 34.94 -0.06
N ALA A 288 -9.59 33.82 0.66
CA ALA A 288 -9.48 32.47 0.10
C ALA A 288 -10.66 32.06 -0.78
N MET A 289 -11.86 32.59 -0.56
CA MET A 289 -13.05 32.28 -1.37
C MET A 289 -13.92 33.53 -1.59
N LYS A 290 -14.73 33.52 -2.66
CA LYS A 290 -15.61 34.62 -3.04
C LYS A 290 -17.06 34.15 -3.09
N CYS A 291 -17.91 34.82 -2.31
CA CYS A 291 -19.28 34.39 -1.98
C CYS A 291 -20.36 35.31 -2.59
N ARG A 292 -20.17 35.79 -3.83
CA ARG A 292 -21.19 36.64 -4.47
C ARG A 292 -22.35 35.79 -4.98
N SER A 293 -23.58 36.29 -4.85
CA SER A 293 -24.78 35.56 -5.25
C SER A 293 -24.89 35.25 -6.75
N ASP A 294 -24.18 36.00 -7.60
CA ASP A 294 -24.11 35.81 -9.05
C ASP A 294 -22.97 34.86 -9.48
N TYR A 295 -22.18 34.36 -8.53
CA TYR A 295 -21.01 33.51 -8.78
C TYR A 295 -21.30 32.07 -8.38
N GLY A 296 -20.82 31.11 -9.18
CA GLY A 296 -20.71 29.73 -8.71
C GLY A 296 -19.53 29.57 -7.74
N PRO A 297 -19.06 28.32 -7.53
CA PRO A 297 -17.87 28.06 -6.73
C PRO A 297 -16.69 28.93 -7.21
N THR A 298 -16.18 29.77 -6.32
CA THR A 298 -15.09 30.71 -6.62
C THR A 298 -14.07 30.77 -5.49
N PHE A 299 -12.82 30.55 -5.85
CA PHE A 299 -11.69 30.45 -4.93
C PHE A 299 -10.65 31.53 -5.28
N GLY A 300 -10.20 32.23 -4.25
CA GLY A 300 -9.09 33.19 -4.29
C GLY A 300 -9.49 34.62 -4.66
N ASN A 301 -8.68 35.58 -4.21
CA ASN A 301 -8.86 37.00 -4.45
C ASN A 301 -8.80 37.34 -5.94
N GLY A 302 -7.89 36.69 -6.65
CA GLY A 302 -7.70 36.82 -8.10
C GLY A 302 -8.59 35.91 -8.93
N HIS A 303 -9.51 35.17 -8.31
CA HIS A 303 -10.29 34.10 -8.96
C HIS A 303 -9.40 33.01 -9.55
N ASP A 304 -8.48 32.47 -8.72
CA ASP A 304 -7.62 31.33 -9.03
C ASP A 304 -8.42 30.18 -9.68
N LEU A 305 -9.63 29.95 -9.18
CA LEU A 305 -10.65 29.16 -9.86
C LEU A 305 -12.01 29.88 -9.74
N HIS A 306 -12.64 30.16 -10.87
CA HIS A 306 -14.00 30.71 -10.92
C HIS A 306 -14.89 29.91 -11.87
N ILE A 307 -16.10 29.62 -11.40
CA ILE A 307 -17.13 28.91 -12.14
C ILE A 307 -18.37 29.82 -12.26
N SER A 308 -18.86 29.98 -13.48
CA SER A 308 -20.09 30.71 -13.78
C SER A 308 -20.85 29.98 -14.90
N GLY A 309 -21.98 29.37 -14.53
CA GLY A 309 -22.76 28.55 -15.45
C GLY A 309 -21.92 27.39 -16.01
N ARG A 310 -21.86 27.30 -17.34
CA ARG A 310 -21.04 26.31 -18.06
C ARG A 310 -19.62 26.77 -18.36
N SER A 311 -19.25 27.98 -17.97
CA SER A 311 -17.92 28.52 -18.22
C SER A 311 -17.12 28.60 -16.91
N GLY A 312 -15.81 28.53 -17.03
CA GLY A 312 -14.92 28.85 -15.93
C GLY A 312 -13.66 29.56 -16.39
N SER A 313 -12.97 30.17 -15.44
CA SER A 313 -11.69 30.84 -15.64
C SER A 313 -10.69 30.49 -14.56
N ILE A 314 -9.41 30.52 -14.91
CA ILE A 314 -8.28 30.20 -14.04
C ILE A 314 -7.28 31.34 -14.05
N TYR A 315 -6.92 31.79 -12.85
CA TYR A 315 -5.89 32.78 -12.59
C TYR A 315 -5.04 32.32 -11.39
N LEU A 316 -4.53 31.10 -11.49
CA LEU A 316 -3.69 30.47 -10.46
C LEU A 316 -2.50 31.34 -10.08
N ASP A 317 -1.95 31.06 -8.89
CA ASP A 317 -0.83 31.78 -8.30
C ASP A 317 -1.20 33.16 -7.72
N CYS A 318 -2.49 33.45 -7.50
CA CYS A 318 -2.92 34.65 -6.78
C CYS A 318 -3.05 34.38 -5.28
N SER A 319 -4.00 33.52 -4.90
CA SER A 319 -4.26 33.15 -3.51
C SER A 319 -3.76 31.76 -3.14
N TYR A 320 -3.75 30.85 -4.11
CA TYR A 320 -3.30 29.47 -3.91
C TYR A 320 -1.94 29.27 -4.56
N GLU A 321 -1.15 28.37 -3.97
CA GLU A 321 0.12 27.96 -4.53
C GLU A 321 -0.08 27.31 -5.90
N CYS A 322 0.87 27.54 -6.79
CA CYS A 322 0.93 26.89 -8.08
C CYS A 322 1.98 25.77 -8.02
N PRO A 323 1.80 24.63 -8.74
CA PRO A 323 2.84 23.62 -8.84
C PRO A 323 4.18 24.24 -9.28
N PRO A 324 5.32 23.78 -8.73
CA PRO A 324 6.63 24.30 -9.10
C PRO A 324 6.91 24.09 -10.58
N ASP A 325 7.80 24.92 -11.13
CA ASP A 325 8.35 24.79 -12.48
C ASP A 325 7.33 24.92 -13.64
N LEU A 326 6.15 25.48 -13.39
CA LEU A 326 5.15 25.72 -14.44
C LEU A 326 5.46 26.90 -15.38
N GLY A 327 6.40 27.78 -15.01
CA GLY A 327 6.72 28.99 -15.79
C GLY A 327 5.45 29.79 -16.13
N ASP A 328 5.23 30.09 -17.41
CA ASP A 328 4.05 30.84 -17.88
C ASP A 328 2.77 29.96 -18.04
N GLN A 329 2.83 28.67 -17.71
CA GLN A 329 1.71 27.72 -17.89
C GLN A 329 0.71 27.72 -16.73
N GLN A 330 0.90 28.57 -15.71
CA GLN A 330 0.07 28.64 -14.50
C GLN A 330 -1.43 28.77 -14.84
N SER A 331 -1.76 29.72 -15.71
CA SER A 331 -3.14 29.96 -16.18
C SER A 331 -3.73 28.81 -17.00
N ARG A 332 -2.89 27.85 -17.42
CA ARG A 332 -3.26 26.72 -18.28
C ARG A 332 -3.18 25.39 -17.54
N PHE A 333 -2.79 25.39 -16.26
CA PHE A 333 -2.48 24.16 -15.53
C PHE A 333 -3.65 23.17 -15.49
N PHE A 334 -4.89 23.62 -15.21
CA PHE A 334 -6.01 22.68 -15.09
C PHE A 334 -6.57 22.18 -16.41
N THR A 335 -6.57 23.00 -17.47
CA THR A 335 -7.34 22.69 -18.70
C THR A 335 -6.64 23.00 -20.01
N GLY A 336 -5.42 23.53 -19.96
CA GLY A 336 -4.64 23.95 -21.12
C GLY A 336 -4.99 25.36 -21.60
N SER A 337 -5.92 26.03 -20.90
CA SER A 337 -6.41 27.38 -21.20
C SER A 337 -6.86 28.08 -19.91
N GLY A 338 -6.71 29.41 -19.85
CA GLY A 338 -7.23 30.23 -18.74
C GLY A 338 -8.75 30.38 -18.75
N ARG A 339 -9.43 29.99 -19.84
CA ARG A 339 -10.89 29.89 -19.93
C ARG A 339 -11.27 28.51 -20.44
N PHE A 340 -12.30 27.91 -19.85
CA PHE A 340 -12.72 26.55 -20.17
C PHE A 340 -14.23 26.38 -20.10
N GLN A 341 -14.71 25.29 -20.71
CA GLN A 341 -16.11 24.88 -20.66
C GLN A 341 -16.27 23.69 -19.72
N ILE A 342 -17.29 23.75 -18.87
CA ILE A 342 -17.55 22.75 -17.85
C ILE A 342 -18.54 21.73 -18.40
N THR A 343 -18.13 20.46 -18.38
CA THR A 343 -18.98 19.35 -18.80
C THR A 343 -19.83 18.84 -17.64
N LYS A 344 -19.24 18.77 -16.44
CA LYS A 344 -19.89 18.39 -15.18
C LYS A 344 -19.23 19.16 -14.03
N TYR A 345 -20.00 19.54 -13.02
CA TYR A 345 -19.43 19.84 -11.70
C TYR A 345 -20.36 19.29 -10.61
N GLU A 346 -19.74 18.87 -9.51
CA GLU A 346 -20.39 18.27 -8.36
C GLU A 346 -19.83 18.91 -7.09
N VAL A 347 -20.68 19.08 -6.07
CA VAL A 347 -20.29 19.62 -4.77
C VAL A 347 -20.74 18.64 -3.71
N PHE A 348 -19.80 18.20 -2.89
CA PHE A 348 -20.04 17.36 -1.73
C PHE A 348 -19.81 18.16 -0.47
N GLY A 349 -20.64 17.96 0.55
CA GLY A 349 -20.46 18.54 1.88
C GLY A 349 -20.45 17.48 2.97
N ILE A 350 -19.87 17.83 4.11
CA ILE A 350 -19.83 16.96 5.29
C ILE A 350 -21.04 17.27 6.16
N LEU A 351 -21.88 16.25 6.41
CA LEU A 351 -22.98 16.32 7.37
C LEU A 351 -22.64 15.60 8.68
#